data_AF-A0A5C7ME01-F1
#
_entry.id   AF-A0A5C7ME01-F1
#
_cell.length_a   1.000
_cell.length_b   1.000
_cell.length_c   1.000
_cell.angle_alpha   90.00
_cell.angle_beta   90.00
_cell.angle_gamma   90.00
#
_symmetry.space_group_name_H-M   'P 1'
#
loop_
_entity.id
_entity.type
_entity.pdbx_description
1 polymer ?
#
loop_
_entity_poly.entity_id
_entity_poly.type
_entity_poly.pdbx_seq_one_letter_code
_entity_poly.pdbx_strand_id
1 'polypeptide(L)'
;MFRLCLSAALALLASNALAIVDMKNANYSNTWVDFRLPAVPSGVDLTLQRTYNSRTLFNGMFGFGWCTRYETSLTITAEGNLKWKDCGAGSEQVFVAAPLTRADLEAKVDEIIGKLKSSATEYRDEQAWRNLRAELLEYDDLRAERAHELGLLTRPVYGGKYLQRSS
;
A
#
# COMPACT_ATOMS: atom_id res chain seq x y z
N MET A 1 -49.09 -11.89 28.35
CA MET A 1 -48.02 -11.88 29.37
C MET A 1 -46.86 -12.82 29.02
N PHE A 2 -47.06 -14.13 28.80
CA PHE A 2 -45.97 -15.08 28.49
C PHE A 2 -45.06 -14.67 27.31
N ARG A 3 -45.65 -14.16 26.21
CA ARG A 3 -44.89 -13.65 25.06
C ARG A 3 -44.05 -12.41 25.37
N LEU A 4 -44.50 -11.54 26.28
CA LEU A 4 -43.76 -10.35 26.68
C LEU A 4 -42.55 -10.71 27.56
N CYS A 5 -42.73 -11.68 28.47
CA CYS A 5 -41.66 -12.21 29.30
C CYS A 5 -40.61 -12.97 28.47
N LEU A 6 -41.03 -13.70 27.44
CA LEU A 6 -40.11 -14.43 26.55
C LEU A 6 -39.26 -13.48 25.71
N SER A 7 -39.84 -12.39 25.19
CA SER A 7 -39.10 -11.35 24.44
C SER A 7 -38.10 -10.61 25.33
N ALA A 8 -38.47 -10.27 26.57
CA ALA A 8 -37.58 -9.63 27.53
C ALA A 8 -36.42 -10.54 27.95
N ALA A 9 -36.68 -11.84 28.13
CA ALA A 9 -35.63 -12.83 28.40
C ALA A 9 -34.65 -13.00 27.23
N LEU A 10 -35.13 -12.91 25.98
CA LEU A 10 -34.28 -13.00 24.79
C LEU A 10 -33.36 -11.78 24.60
N ALA A 11 -33.81 -10.59 24.99
CA ALA A 11 -32.99 -9.37 24.96
C ALA A 11 -31.82 -9.41 25.96
N LEU A 12 -31.99 -10.11 27.08
CA LEU A 12 -30.93 -10.30 28.10
C LEU A 12 -29.87 -11.33 27.69
N LEU A 13 -30.10 -12.09 26.62
CA LEU A 13 -29.13 -13.02 26.02
C LEU A 13 -28.24 -12.36 24.97
N ALA A 14 -28.38 -11.06 24.71
CA ALA A 14 -27.48 -10.33 23.83
C ALA A 14 -26.08 -10.25 24.46
N SER A 15 -25.14 -11.03 23.94
CA SER A 15 -23.74 -10.98 24.35
C SER A 15 -23.07 -9.71 23.85
N ASN A 16 -22.33 -9.04 24.73
CA ASN A 16 -21.49 -7.92 24.34
C ASN A 16 -20.31 -8.46 23.51
N ALA A 17 -20.30 -8.17 22.21
CA ALA A 17 -19.11 -8.39 21.38
C ALA A 17 -18.07 -7.32 21.73
N LEU A 18 -16.97 -7.73 22.38
CA LEU A 18 -15.84 -6.84 22.66
C LEU A 18 -15.07 -6.59 21.37
N ALA A 19 -15.56 -5.62 20.59
CA ALA A 19 -14.97 -5.18 19.34
C ALA A 19 -14.29 -3.82 19.54
N ILE A 20 -13.08 -3.65 19.01
CA ILE A 20 -12.43 -2.34 18.96
C ILE A 20 -13.05 -1.58 17.79
N VAL A 21 -13.85 -0.56 18.11
CA VAL A 21 -14.47 0.34 17.15
C VAL A 21 -14.01 1.76 17.43
N ASP A 22 -13.42 2.41 16.42
CA ASP A 22 -13.10 3.83 16.50
C ASP A 22 -14.38 4.64 16.27
N MET A 23 -14.84 5.33 17.33
CA MET A 23 -16.07 6.12 17.30
C MET A 23 -15.98 7.38 16.42
N LYS A 24 -14.78 7.82 16.03
CA LYS A 24 -14.59 9.01 15.17
C LYS A 24 -14.93 8.72 13.72
N ASN A 25 -14.64 7.52 13.24
CA ASN A 25 -14.82 7.11 11.84
C ASN A 25 -15.65 5.83 11.68
N ALA A 26 -16.17 5.25 12.76
CA ALA A 26 -16.88 3.98 12.80
C ALA A 26 -16.08 2.80 12.21
N ASN A 27 -14.74 2.85 12.29
CA ASN A 27 -13.88 1.75 11.84
C ASN A 27 -13.91 0.61 12.86
N TYR A 28 -14.31 -0.58 12.42
CA TYR A 28 -14.08 -1.80 13.17
C TYR A 28 -12.73 -2.39 12.76
N SER A 29 -11.85 -2.59 13.73
CA SER A 29 -10.55 -3.20 13.49
C SER A 29 -10.20 -4.22 14.56
N ASN A 30 -9.54 -5.29 14.17
CA ASN A 30 -9.10 -6.31 15.10
C ASN A 30 -7.91 -7.09 14.52
N THR A 31 -7.07 -7.65 15.39
CA THR A 31 -5.83 -8.32 15.04
C THR A 31 -5.81 -9.72 15.65
N TRP A 32 -5.49 -10.71 14.83
CA TRP A 32 -5.35 -12.10 15.23
C TRP A 32 -3.96 -12.60 14.92
N VAL A 33 -3.40 -13.37 15.84
CA VAL A 33 -2.17 -14.13 15.63
C VAL A 33 -2.59 -15.56 15.33
N ASP A 34 -2.50 -15.96 14.06
CA ASP A 34 -2.89 -17.29 13.61
C ASP A 34 -1.80 -18.33 13.89
N PHE A 35 -0.53 -17.92 13.78
CA PHE A 35 0.61 -18.79 14.01
C PHE A 35 1.78 -18.01 14.61
N ARG A 36 2.50 -18.63 15.52
CA ARG A 36 3.74 -18.08 16.08
C ARG A 36 4.75 -19.19 16.30
N LEU A 37 5.89 -19.07 15.63
CA LEU A 37 7.08 -19.88 15.88
C LEU A 37 8.15 -18.99 16.51
N PRO A 38 8.46 -19.20 17.80
CA PRO A 38 9.51 -18.46 18.49
C PRO A 38 10.86 -18.60 17.79
N ALA A 39 11.68 -17.56 17.88
CA ALA A 39 12.97 -17.45 17.19
C ALA A 39 14.04 -18.47 17.60
N VAL A 40 13.78 -19.39 18.53
CA VAL A 40 14.82 -20.31 19.04
C VAL A 40 14.64 -21.69 18.40
N PRO A 41 15.67 -22.27 17.74
CA PRO A 41 17.06 -21.78 17.58
C PRO A 41 17.35 -20.99 16.29
N SER A 42 16.35 -20.70 15.44
CA SER A 42 16.53 -20.15 14.08
C SER A 42 16.98 -18.68 13.99
N GLY A 43 16.87 -17.92 15.07
CA GLY A 43 17.11 -16.47 15.12
C GLY A 43 15.99 -15.61 14.50
N VAL A 44 14.93 -16.22 13.96
CA VAL A 44 13.85 -15.52 13.25
C VAL A 44 12.50 -15.83 13.90
N ASP A 45 11.81 -14.81 14.43
CA ASP A 45 10.43 -14.94 14.91
C ASP A 45 9.50 -14.97 13.69
N LEU A 46 8.92 -16.13 13.42
CA LEU A 46 7.95 -16.30 12.35
C LEU A 46 6.55 -16.22 12.97
N THR A 47 5.95 -15.04 12.87
CA THR A 47 4.58 -14.80 13.34
C THR A 47 3.68 -14.50 12.15
N LEU A 48 2.62 -15.30 11.97
CA LEU A 48 1.52 -14.97 11.06
C LEU A 48 0.46 -14.22 11.84
N GLN A 49 0.35 -12.94 11.53
CA GLN A 49 -0.63 -12.05 12.12
C GLN A 49 -1.47 -11.42 11.01
N ARG A 50 -2.79 -11.39 11.21
CA ARG A 50 -3.74 -10.73 10.33
C ARG A 50 -4.46 -9.63 11.07
N THR A 51 -4.68 -8.52 10.41
CA THR A 51 -5.47 -7.40 10.91
C THR A 51 -6.61 -7.15 9.95
N TYR A 52 -7.84 -7.08 10.47
CA TYR A 52 -9.02 -6.64 9.74
C TYR A 52 -9.26 -5.15 9.98
N ASN A 53 -9.70 -4.44 8.94
CA ASN A 53 -10.15 -3.06 9.00
C ASN A 53 -11.37 -2.91 8.09
N SER A 54 -12.53 -2.53 8.65
CA SER A 54 -13.78 -2.47 7.89
C SER A 54 -13.85 -1.32 6.88
N ARG A 55 -12.93 -0.35 6.98
CA ARG A 55 -12.89 0.84 6.13
C ARG A 55 -11.82 0.79 5.04
N THR A 56 -10.90 -0.16 5.08
CA THR A 56 -9.90 -0.26 4.02
C THR A 56 -10.49 -0.86 2.76
N LEU A 57 -10.06 -0.35 1.61
CA LEU A 57 -10.34 -0.93 0.29
C LEU A 57 -9.28 -1.97 -0.11
N PHE A 58 -8.29 -2.21 0.76
CA PHE A 58 -7.23 -3.18 0.53
C PHE A 58 -7.80 -4.58 0.43
N ASN A 59 -7.42 -5.28 -0.65
CA ASN A 59 -7.75 -6.67 -0.88
C ASN A 59 -6.46 -7.49 -0.85
N GLY A 60 -6.19 -8.10 0.31
CA GLY A 60 -4.97 -8.82 0.55
C GLY A 60 -5.07 -10.33 0.33
N MET A 61 -4.02 -11.03 0.75
CA MET A 61 -3.91 -12.49 0.73
C MET A 61 -5.05 -13.20 1.48
N PHE A 62 -5.67 -12.54 2.46
CA PHE A 62 -6.80 -13.06 3.24
C PHE A 62 -8.15 -12.46 2.82
N GLY A 63 -8.18 -11.76 1.69
CA GLY A 63 -9.37 -11.13 1.14
C GLY A 63 -9.55 -9.67 1.55
N PHE A 64 -10.70 -9.13 1.16
CA PHE A 64 -11.02 -7.72 1.35
C PHE A 64 -11.06 -7.32 2.83
N GLY A 65 -10.44 -6.19 3.15
CA GLY A 65 -10.37 -5.66 4.51
C GLY A 65 -9.28 -6.27 5.38
N TRP A 66 -8.60 -7.32 4.92
CA TRP A 66 -7.56 -8.02 5.67
C TRP A 66 -6.17 -7.67 5.20
N CYS A 67 -5.24 -7.51 6.14
CA CYS A 67 -3.83 -7.31 5.82
C CYS A 67 -2.92 -8.10 6.77
N THR A 68 -1.80 -8.58 6.24
CA THR A 68 -0.71 -9.19 7.01
C THR A 68 0.62 -8.50 6.72
N ARG A 69 1.53 -8.49 7.70
CA ARG A 69 2.84 -7.83 7.56
C ARG A 69 3.68 -8.38 6.40
N TYR A 70 3.40 -9.60 5.93
CA TYR A 70 4.05 -10.18 4.75
C TYR A 70 3.64 -9.52 3.43
N GLU A 71 2.57 -8.70 3.43
CA GLU A 71 2.14 -7.90 2.28
C GLU A 71 2.70 -6.48 2.32
N THR A 72 3.44 -6.13 3.38
CA THR A 72 4.19 -4.88 3.43
C THR A 72 5.34 -4.96 2.45
N SER A 73 5.47 -3.96 1.59
CA SER A 73 6.44 -3.98 0.49
C SER A 73 7.40 -2.80 0.55
N LEU A 74 8.61 -3.06 0.07
CA LEU A 74 9.63 -2.06 -0.21
C LEU A 74 9.89 -2.08 -1.72
N THR A 75 9.45 -1.04 -2.41
CA THR A 75 9.59 -0.90 -3.86
C THR A 75 10.55 0.24 -4.20
N ILE A 76 10.99 0.26 -5.46
CA ILE A 76 11.89 1.30 -5.99
C ILE A 76 11.07 2.20 -6.90
N THR A 77 11.14 3.51 -6.71
CA THR A 77 10.48 4.47 -7.61
C THR A 77 11.26 4.63 -8.92
N ALA A 78 10.65 5.23 -9.95
CA ALA A 78 11.32 5.46 -11.23
C ALA A 78 12.66 6.24 -11.10
N GLU A 79 12.75 7.10 -10.10
CA GLU A 79 13.91 7.96 -9.79
C GLU A 79 14.94 7.27 -8.89
N GLY A 80 14.72 6.02 -8.46
CA GLY A 80 15.66 5.27 -7.64
C GLY A 80 15.57 5.57 -6.15
N ASN A 81 14.43 6.09 -5.70
CA ASN A 81 14.08 6.23 -4.30
C ASN A 81 13.44 4.93 -3.78
N LEU A 82 13.38 4.79 -2.46
CA LEU A 82 12.76 3.63 -1.82
C LEU A 82 11.37 4.01 -1.32
N LYS A 83 10.36 3.23 -1.68
CA LYS A 83 8.98 3.41 -1.23
C LYS A 83 8.60 2.23 -0.33
N TRP A 84 8.28 2.52 0.92
CA TRP A 84 7.74 1.58 1.88
C TRP A 84 6.22 1.71 1.89
N LYS A 85 5.51 0.60 1.70
CA LYS A 85 4.06 0.54 1.71
C LYS A 85 3.62 -0.51 2.71
N ASP A 86 3.05 -0.04 3.83
CA ASP A 86 2.38 -0.91 4.79
C ASP A 86 1.13 -1.53 4.15
N CYS A 87 0.77 -2.73 4.58
CA CYS A 87 -0.44 -3.38 4.11
C CYS A 87 -1.72 -2.70 4.63
N GLY A 88 -2.86 -2.99 4.01
CA GLY A 88 -4.15 -2.53 4.52
C GLY A 88 -4.38 -1.04 4.29
N ALA A 89 -4.71 -0.31 5.36
CA ALA A 89 -4.79 1.15 5.38
C ALA A 89 -3.56 1.78 6.07
N GLY A 90 -2.42 1.10 5.99
CA GLY A 90 -1.18 1.57 6.58
C GLY A 90 -0.58 2.77 5.83
N SER A 91 0.56 3.25 6.33
CA SER A 91 1.22 4.43 5.76
C SER A 91 2.04 4.06 4.53
N GLU A 92 2.13 5.01 3.59
CA GLU A 92 3.15 4.98 2.54
C GLU A 92 4.23 6.01 2.88
N GLN A 93 5.49 5.60 2.76
CA GLN A 93 6.64 6.44 3.09
C GLN A 93 7.66 6.33 1.97
N VAL A 94 8.15 7.49 1.51
CA VAL A 94 9.20 7.56 0.49
C VAL A 94 10.49 8.02 1.14
N PHE A 95 11.56 7.28 0.91
CA PHE A 95 12.91 7.59 1.37
C PHE A 95 13.76 8.01 0.17
N VAL A 96 14.38 9.18 0.27
CA VAL A 96 15.14 9.80 -0.82
C VAL A 96 16.61 9.96 -0.42
N ALA A 97 17.52 9.78 -1.37
CA ALA A 97 18.96 9.99 -1.14
C ALA A 97 19.37 11.47 -1.31
N ALA A 98 18.64 12.20 -2.15
CA ALA A 98 18.78 13.62 -2.39
C ALA A 98 17.38 14.25 -2.50
N PRO A 99 17.23 15.56 -2.26
CA PRO A 99 15.95 16.25 -2.44
C PRO A 99 15.42 16.04 -3.86
N LEU A 100 14.26 15.40 -3.96
CA LEU A 100 13.60 15.14 -5.24
C LEU A 100 12.84 16.40 -5.68
N THR A 101 13.23 16.98 -6.80
CA THR A 101 12.58 18.18 -7.35
C THR A 101 11.53 17.80 -8.39
N ARG A 102 10.63 18.75 -8.69
CA ARG A 102 9.67 18.57 -9.78
C ARG A 102 10.35 18.41 -11.14
N ALA A 103 11.48 19.07 -11.36
CA ALA A 103 12.24 18.95 -12.60
C ALA A 103 12.78 17.53 -12.80
N ASP A 104 13.22 16.88 -11.72
CA ASP A 104 13.69 15.49 -11.78
C ASP A 104 12.56 14.52 -12.17
N LEU A 105 11.36 14.74 -11.61
CA LEU A 105 10.16 13.97 -11.97
C LEU A 105 9.80 14.18 -13.45
N GLU A 106 9.74 15.43 -13.91
CA GLU A 106 9.39 15.76 -15.29
C GLU A 106 10.41 15.17 -16.28
N ALA A 107 11.71 15.24 -15.97
CA ALA A 107 12.76 14.64 -16.78
C ALA A 107 12.59 13.11 -16.91
N LYS A 108 12.28 12.42 -15.80
CA LYS A 108 12.03 10.97 -15.81
C LYS A 108 10.76 10.62 -16.59
N VAL A 109 9.70 11.42 -16.47
CA VAL A 109 8.46 11.23 -17.25
C VAL A 109 8.71 11.43 -18.74
N ASP A 110 9.47 12.45 -19.12
CA ASP A 110 9.78 12.71 -20.52
C ASP A 110 10.66 11.59 -21.13
N GLU A 111 11.56 11.00 -20.34
CA GLU A 111 12.33 9.81 -20.71
C GLU A 111 11.41 8.60 -20.98
N ILE A 112 10.47 8.32 -20.08
CA ILE A 112 9.48 7.23 -20.22
C ILE A 112 8.61 7.45 -21.47
N ILE A 113 8.05 8.65 -21.65
CA ILE A 113 7.21 8.98 -22.81
C ILE A 113 8.01 8.89 -24.10
N GLY A 114 9.26 9.37 -24.12
CA GLY A 114 10.14 9.26 -25.28
C GLY A 114 10.36 7.79 -25.70
N LYS A 115 10.59 6.91 -24.72
CA LYS A 115 10.73 5.48 -24.97
C LYS A 115 9.43 4.85 -25.44
N LEU A 116 8.29 5.16 -24.79
CA LEU A 116 6.97 4.67 -25.21
C LEU A 116 6.62 5.11 -26.63
N LYS A 117 6.88 6.35 -27.02
CA LYS A 117 6.65 6.81 -28.40
C LYS A 117 7.48 6.03 -29.44
N SER A 118 8.62 5.49 -29.04
CA SER A 118 9.47 4.67 -29.92
C SER A 118 9.04 3.21 -30.03
N SER A 119 8.23 2.69 -29.10
CA SER A 119 7.94 1.26 -28.98
C SER A 119 6.47 0.89 -28.83
N ALA A 120 5.59 1.83 -28.45
CA ALA A 120 4.19 1.58 -28.13
C ALA A 120 3.26 1.97 -29.28
N THR A 121 2.24 1.13 -29.52
CA THR A 121 1.18 1.36 -30.53
C THR A 121 -0.19 1.72 -29.92
N GLU A 122 -0.25 1.74 -28.58
CA GLU A 122 -1.47 1.96 -27.78
C GLU A 122 -1.91 3.43 -27.80
N TYR A 123 -0.97 4.37 -27.77
CA TYR A 123 -1.25 5.80 -27.74
C TYR A 123 -1.06 6.41 -29.13
N ARG A 124 -2.13 6.97 -29.70
CA ARG A 124 -2.15 7.38 -31.13
C ARG A 124 -2.40 8.86 -31.37
N ASP A 125 -3.03 9.55 -30.42
CA ASP A 125 -3.33 10.97 -30.50
C ASP A 125 -2.59 11.79 -29.44
N GLU A 126 -2.49 13.10 -29.66
CA GLU A 126 -1.77 14.01 -28.76
C GLU A 126 -2.41 14.12 -27.38
N GLN A 127 -3.74 13.99 -27.28
CA GLN A 127 -4.45 14.07 -26.01
C GLN A 127 -4.13 12.87 -25.12
N ALA A 128 -4.06 11.67 -25.68
CA ALA A 128 -3.66 10.46 -24.99
C ALA A 128 -2.26 10.60 -24.35
N TRP A 129 -1.31 11.19 -25.09
CA TRP A 129 0.03 11.46 -24.56
C TRP A 129 0.03 12.52 -23.45
N ARG A 130 -0.83 13.55 -23.55
CA ARG A 130 -0.99 14.57 -22.51
C ARG A 130 -1.59 13.99 -21.23
N ASN A 131 -2.61 13.15 -21.35
CA ASN A 131 -3.24 12.47 -20.23
C ASN A 131 -2.26 11.53 -19.52
N LEU A 132 -1.54 10.69 -20.30
CA LEU A 132 -0.51 9.82 -19.75
C LEU A 132 0.58 10.61 -19.02
N ARG A 133 1.02 11.75 -19.56
CA ARG A 133 1.99 12.61 -18.88
C ARG A 133 1.48 13.11 -17.53
N ALA A 134 0.21 13.50 -17.46
CA ALA A 134 -0.41 13.94 -16.20
C ALA A 134 -0.47 12.78 -15.19
N GLU A 135 -0.92 11.60 -15.62
CA GLU A 135 -0.98 10.40 -14.78
C GLU A 135 0.40 9.99 -14.25
N LEU A 136 1.44 10.00 -15.10
CA LEU A 136 2.80 9.65 -14.68
C LEU A 136 3.38 10.66 -13.68
N LEU A 137 2.97 11.93 -13.73
CA LEU A 137 3.39 12.95 -12.76
C LEU A 137 2.64 12.82 -11.43
N GLU A 138 1.39 12.38 -11.47
CA GLU A 138 0.52 12.24 -10.30
C GLU A 138 0.79 10.93 -9.54
N TYR A 139 0.88 9.81 -10.27
CA TYR A 139 0.97 8.47 -9.70
C TYR A 139 2.39 7.91 -9.81
N ASP A 140 3.08 7.80 -8.67
CA ASP A 140 4.43 7.23 -8.62
C ASP A 140 4.49 5.74 -8.95
N ASP A 141 3.48 4.97 -8.55
CA ASP A 141 3.37 3.53 -8.81
C ASP A 141 3.30 3.26 -10.32
N LEU A 142 2.43 3.98 -11.03
CA LEU A 142 2.32 3.89 -12.50
C LEU A 142 3.64 4.25 -13.18
N ARG A 143 4.29 5.33 -12.69
CA ARG A 143 5.57 5.76 -13.24
C ARG A 143 6.68 4.73 -13.00
N ALA A 144 6.73 4.12 -11.82
CA ALA A 144 7.69 3.07 -11.48
C ALA A 144 7.44 1.79 -12.30
N GLU A 145 6.19 1.40 -12.49
CA GLU A 145 5.79 0.27 -13.33
C GLU A 145 6.23 0.46 -14.77
N ARG A 146 5.91 1.60 -15.40
CA ARG A 146 6.35 1.88 -16.77
C ARG A 146 7.87 1.95 -16.90
N ALA A 147 8.56 2.55 -15.93
CA ALA A 147 10.01 2.55 -15.91
C ALA A 147 10.59 1.13 -15.81
N HIS A 148 9.96 0.25 -15.03
CA HIS A 148 10.37 -1.15 -14.89
C HIS A 148 10.22 -1.90 -16.22
N GLU A 149 9.04 -1.85 -16.84
CA GLU A 149 8.74 -2.49 -18.12
C GLU A 149 9.70 -2.08 -19.24
N LEU A 150 10.12 -0.82 -19.24
CA LEU A 150 11.00 -0.24 -20.25
C LEU A 150 12.49 -0.36 -19.93
N GLY A 151 12.84 -0.91 -18.76
CA GLY A 151 14.23 -1.01 -18.29
C GLY A 151 14.87 0.33 -17.92
N LEU A 152 14.06 1.34 -17.57
CA LEU A 152 14.46 2.71 -17.22
C LEU A 152 14.48 2.98 -15.70
N LEU A 153 14.27 1.95 -14.88
CA LEU A 153 14.38 2.07 -13.43
C LEU A 153 15.78 2.52 -13.02
N THR A 154 15.83 3.64 -12.31
CA THR A 154 17.06 4.11 -11.69
C THR A 154 17.36 3.20 -10.50
N ARG A 155 18.57 2.64 -10.44
CA ARG A 155 18.95 1.75 -9.34
C ARG A 155 19.34 2.55 -8.10
N PRO A 156 18.93 2.11 -6.89
CA PRO A 156 19.43 2.67 -5.65
C PRO A 156 20.95 2.56 -5.55
N VAL A 157 21.59 3.57 -4.95
CA VAL A 157 23.05 3.59 -4.76
C VAL A 157 23.42 2.67 -3.61
N TYR A 158 24.32 1.72 -3.87
CA TYR A 158 24.84 0.83 -2.83
C TYR A 158 25.58 1.62 -1.74
N GLY A 159 25.25 1.39 -0.48
CA GLY A 159 25.79 2.16 0.65
C GLY A 159 25.23 3.59 0.76
N GLY A 160 24.26 3.95 -0.09
CA GLY A 160 23.58 5.24 -0.04
C GLY A 160 22.75 5.39 1.24
N LYS A 161 22.68 6.62 1.75
CA LYS A 161 21.80 6.98 2.86
C LYS A 161 20.50 7.54 2.29
N TYR A 162 19.38 6.96 2.69
CA TYR A 162 18.05 7.39 2.28
C TYR A 162 17.30 7.90 3.52
N LEU A 163 16.78 9.12 3.43
CA LEU A 163 16.05 9.76 4.51
C LEU A 163 14.58 9.85 4.15
N GLN A 164 13.73 9.67 5.16
CA GLN A 164 12.29 9.81 4.97
C GLN A 164 12.01 11.23 4.47
N ARG A 165 11.33 11.33 3.32
CA ARG A 165 10.87 12.60 2.79
C ARG A 165 9.78 13.12 3.72
N SER A 166 10.02 14.27 4.34
CA SER A 166 8.98 15.00 5.06
C SER A 166 7.88 15.39 4.08
N SER A 167 6.65 15.01 4.40
CA SER A 167 5.42 15.38 3.68
C SER A 167 5.20 16.88 3.67
#